data_AF-A0AAU3ULH7-F1
#
_entry.id   AF-A0AAU3ULH7-F1
#
_cell.length_a   1.000
_cell.length_b   1.000
_cell.length_c   1.000
_cell.angle_alpha   90.00
_cell.angle_beta   90.00
_cell.angle_gamma   90.00
#
_symmetry.space_group_name_H-M   'P 1'
#
loop_
_entity.id
_entity.type
_entity.pdbx_description
1 polymer ?
#
loop_
_entity_poly.entity_id
_entity_poly.type
_entity_poly.pdbx_seq_one_letter_code
_entity_poly.pdbx_strand_id
1 'polypeptide(L)'
;MSHLRVIVTGSRNYPCEDDVWEALAMALAEHCDPGDTFTVVHGACPTRADAHAASWIRLPDGGSGVAIVEEPHPADWATCTPDCYHRPREDGRCPAAGPRRNAEMVALGADLVLAFPLAGDRKRSRGTYDCIDKAAAALLVVEIQTPSMMPRFTVGDIGEAVRDGR
;
A
#
# COMPACT_ATOMS: atom_id res chain seq x y z
N MET A 1 17.67 -7.95 -17.52
CA MET A 1 16.54 -7.05 -17.27
C MET A 1 15.43 -7.91 -16.72
N SER A 2 15.42 -8.04 -15.40
CA SER A 2 14.32 -8.63 -14.66
C SER A 2 13.26 -7.55 -14.41
N HIS A 3 12.07 -7.98 -14.02
CA HIS A 3 10.95 -7.11 -13.72
C HIS A 3 10.33 -7.59 -12.41
N LEU A 4 10.18 -6.68 -11.46
CA LEU A 4 9.42 -6.90 -10.24
C LEU A 4 8.16 -6.04 -10.26
N ARG A 5 7.00 -6.67 -10.09
CA ARG A 5 5.69 -6.01 -9.96
C ARG A 5 5.18 -6.16 -8.52
N VAL A 6 5.10 -5.05 -7.80
CA VAL A 6 4.72 -5.00 -6.38
C VAL A 6 3.37 -4.31 -6.24
N ILE A 7 2.40 -4.98 -5.61
CA ILE A 7 1.14 -4.35 -5.22
C ILE A 7 1.29 -3.70 -3.85
N VAL A 8 0.95 -2.41 -3.75
CA VAL A 8 0.75 -1.71 -2.49
C VAL A 8 -0.75 -1.55 -2.22
N THR A 9 -1.18 -1.97 -1.03
CA THR A 9 -2.56 -1.81 -0.58
C THR A 9 -2.58 -1.44 0.90
N GLY A 10 -3.41 -0.49 1.30
CA GLY A 10 -3.42 -0.09 2.70
C GLY A 10 -4.66 0.68 3.14
N SER A 11 -4.72 0.93 4.45
CA SER A 11 -5.84 1.65 5.03
C SER A 11 -5.86 3.11 4.57
N ARG A 12 -7.05 3.64 4.31
CA ARG A 12 -7.27 5.08 4.05
C ARG A 12 -6.99 5.98 5.27
N ASN A 13 -6.69 5.36 6.41
CA ASN A 13 -6.30 6.03 7.65
C ASN A 13 -4.91 5.59 8.11
N TYR A 14 -4.12 4.91 7.26
CA TYR A 14 -2.78 4.47 7.64
C TYR A 14 -1.91 5.69 7.98
N PRO A 15 -1.31 5.77 9.18
CA PRO A 15 -0.71 7.01 9.66
C PRO A 15 0.76 7.20 9.27
N CYS A 16 1.47 6.11 8.99
CA CYS A 16 2.93 6.11 8.87
C CYS A 16 3.35 6.03 7.39
N GLU A 17 3.85 7.14 6.84
CA GLU A 17 4.43 7.17 5.49
C GLU A 17 5.73 6.36 5.44
N ASP A 18 6.57 6.53 6.45
CA ASP A 18 7.89 5.89 6.55
C ASP A 18 7.79 4.36 6.42
N ASP A 19 6.75 3.72 6.97
CA ASP A 19 6.51 2.27 6.82
C ASP A 19 6.36 1.84 5.35
N VAL A 20 5.61 2.62 4.56
CA VAL A 20 5.37 2.31 3.15
C VAL A 20 6.64 2.50 2.33
N TRP A 21 7.37 3.57 2.64
CA TRP A 21 8.62 3.90 1.95
C TRP A 21 9.73 2.91 2.25
N GLU A 22 9.87 2.50 3.51
CA GLU A 22 10.84 1.50 3.95
C GLU A 22 10.58 0.17 3.27
N ALA A 23 9.33 -0.33 3.28
CA ALA A 23 8.98 -1.58 2.63
C ALA A 23 9.24 -1.57 1.11
N LEU A 24 8.93 -0.46 0.42
CA LEU A 24 9.23 -0.30 -1.00
C LEU A 24 10.74 -0.26 -1.27
N ALA A 25 11.51 0.46 -0.44
CA ALA A 25 12.95 0.54 -0.57
C ALA A 25 13.63 -0.82 -0.31
N MET A 26 13.15 -1.57 0.68
CA MET A 26 13.62 -2.92 0.97
C MET A 26 13.33 -3.87 -0.19
N ALA A 27 12.09 -3.91 -0.68
CA ALA A 27 11.72 -4.75 -1.82
C ALA A 27 12.57 -4.42 -3.07
N LEU A 28 12.83 -3.14 -3.32
CA LEU A 28 13.71 -2.72 -4.42
C LEU A 28 15.15 -3.22 -4.22
N ALA A 29 15.72 -3.03 -3.03
CA ALA A 29 17.10 -3.41 -2.73
C ALA A 29 17.32 -4.93 -2.71
N GLU A 30 16.31 -5.71 -2.32
CA GLU A 30 16.40 -7.16 -2.21
C GLU A 30 16.17 -7.89 -3.54
N HIS A 31 15.47 -7.26 -4.49
CA HIS A 31 14.98 -7.94 -5.69
C HIS A 31 15.37 -7.30 -7.02
N CYS A 32 16.01 -6.13 -7.03
CA CYS A 32 16.38 -5.46 -8.28
C CYS A 32 17.85 -5.07 -8.32
N ASP A 33 18.45 -5.28 -9.50
CA ASP A 33 19.78 -4.77 -9.85
C ASP A 33 19.67 -3.56 -10.80
N PRO A 34 20.74 -2.75 -10.95
CA PRO A 34 20.78 -1.70 -11.94
C PRO A 34 20.42 -2.20 -13.35
N GLY A 35 19.48 -1.53 -14.01
CA GLY A 35 18.93 -1.92 -15.32
C GLY A 35 17.63 -2.74 -15.27
N ASP A 36 17.17 -3.13 -14.08
CA ASP A 36 15.87 -3.78 -13.89
C ASP A 36 14.71 -2.78 -13.82
N THR A 37 13.48 -3.29 -13.86
CA THR A 37 12.25 -2.49 -13.71
C THR A 37 11.51 -2.87 -12.44
N PHE A 38 11.12 -1.87 -11.66
CA PHE A 38 10.33 -2.03 -10.44
C PHE A 38 8.98 -1.31 -10.62
N THR A 39 7.92 -2.07 -10.83
CA THR A 39 6.56 -1.55 -11.02
C THR A 39 5.80 -1.55 -9.70
N VAL A 40 5.33 -0.37 -9.29
CA VAL A 40 4.50 -0.18 -8.10
C VAL A 40 3.04 -0.03 -8.52
N VAL A 41 2.22 -0.99 -8.12
CA VAL A 41 0.79 -1.07 -8.44
C VAL A 41 -0.01 -0.64 -7.21
N HIS A 42 -0.94 0.30 -7.34
CA HIS A 42 -1.77 0.72 -6.19
C HIS A 42 -3.17 1.19 -6.58
N GLY A 43 -4.09 1.23 -5.61
CA GLY A 43 -5.50 1.59 -5.83
C GLY A 43 -5.78 3.07 -6.12
N ALA A 44 -4.74 3.89 -6.24
CA ALA A 44 -4.80 5.32 -6.51
C ALA A 44 -5.72 6.08 -5.53
N CYS A 45 -5.82 5.61 -4.28
CA CYS A 45 -6.49 6.36 -3.25
C CYS A 45 -5.70 7.66 -3.00
N PRO A 46 -6.32 8.85 -3.06
CA PRO A 46 -5.60 10.14 -2.96
C PRO A 46 -5.02 10.40 -1.55
N THR A 47 -5.20 9.47 -0.62
CA THR A 47 -4.80 9.62 0.78
C THR A 47 -4.17 8.34 1.31
N ARG A 48 -3.19 8.51 2.20
CA ARG A 48 -2.54 7.45 3.01
C ARG A 48 -1.81 6.43 2.15
N ALA A 49 -1.88 5.14 2.45
CA ALA A 49 -0.96 4.13 1.91
C ALA A 49 -0.70 4.25 0.40
N ASP A 50 -1.75 4.31 -0.43
CA ASP A 50 -1.61 4.47 -1.89
C ASP A 50 -0.95 5.81 -2.25
N ALA A 51 -1.29 6.90 -1.56
CA ALA A 51 -0.68 8.22 -1.77
C ALA A 51 0.77 8.28 -1.30
N HIS A 52 1.13 7.53 -0.26
CA HIS A 52 2.50 7.37 0.23
C HIS A 52 3.35 6.56 -0.76
N ALA A 53 2.79 5.51 -1.38
CA ALA A 53 3.46 4.81 -2.47
C ALA A 53 3.67 5.74 -3.67
N ALA A 54 2.64 6.49 -4.06
CA ALA A 54 2.76 7.46 -5.14
C ALA A 54 3.78 8.58 -4.82
N SER A 55 3.91 9.01 -3.56
CA SER A 55 4.93 9.99 -3.16
C SER A 55 6.33 9.43 -3.23
N TRP A 56 6.53 8.17 -2.82
CA TRP A 56 7.80 7.47 -2.90
C TRP A 56 8.32 7.37 -4.35
N ILE A 57 7.45 7.00 -5.30
CA ILE A 57 7.82 6.86 -6.73
C ILE A 57 8.37 8.16 -7.33
N ARG A 58 7.93 9.32 -6.79
CA ARG A 58 8.37 10.64 -7.28
C ARG A 58 9.71 11.09 -6.69
N LEU A 59 10.29 10.35 -5.75
CA LEU A 59 11.60 10.65 -5.21
C LEU A 59 12.70 10.40 -6.27
N PRO A 60 13.82 11.13 -6.22
CA PRO A 60 14.99 10.80 -7.04
C PRO A 60 15.42 9.35 -6.77
N ASP A 61 15.78 8.62 -7.83
CA ASP A 61 16.17 7.20 -7.79
C ASP A 61 17.47 6.91 -7.01
N GLY A 62 18.13 7.96 -6.48
CA GLY A 62 19.36 7.89 -5.70
C GLY A 62 20.56 7.34 -6.49
N GLY A 63 20.45 7.21 -7.82
CA GLY A 63 21.44 6.50 -8.64
C GLY A 63 21.33 4.97 -8.59
N SER A 64 20.19 4.41 -8.17
CA SER A 64 19.97 2.95 -8.18
C SER A 64 20.10 2.33 -9.56
N GLY A 65 19.84 3.10 -10.63
CA GLY A 65 19.81 2.60 -12.00
C GLY A 65 18.63 1.67 -12.30
N VAL A 66 17.67 1.55 -11.37
CA VAL A 66 16.43 0.78 -11.55
C VAL A 66 15.35 1.70 -12.11
N ALA A 67 14.62 1.23 -13.13
CA ALA A 67 13.49 1.97 -13.68
C ALA A 67 12.24 1.78 -12.79
N ILE A 68 11.83 2.84 -12.08
CA ILE A 68 10.60 2.84 -11.27
C ILE A 68 9.40 3.21 -12.13
N VAL A 69 8.35 2.39 -12.11
CA VAL A 69 7.11 2.59 -12.89
C VAL A 69 5.90 2.63 -11.96
N GLU A 70 5.06 3.65 -12.09
CA GLU A 70 3.76 3.73 -11.40
C GLU A 70 2.66 3.06 -12.24
N GLU A 71 1.88 2.17 -11.62
CA GLU A 71 0.70 1.55 -12.24
C GLU A 71 -0.54 1.81 -11.36
N PRO A 72 -1.25 2.95 -11.56
CA PRO A 72 -2.39 3.32 -10.74
C PRO A 72 -3.69 2.64 -11.21
N HIS A 73 -4.46 2.12 -10.27
CA HIS A 73 -5.77 1.48 -10.49
C HIS A 73 -6.87 2.21 -9.72
N PRO A 74 -7.40 3.34 -10.20
CA PRO A 74 -8.47 4.05 -9.52
C PRO A 74 -9.76 3.23 -9.50
N ALA A 75 -10.43 3.18 -8.34
CA ALA A 75 -11.72 2.50 -8.25
C ALA A 75 -12.83 3.31 -8.96
N ASP A 76 -13.57 2.66 -9.86
CA ASP A 76 -14.77 3.23 -10.47
C ASP A 76 -15.96 3.20 -9.50
N TRP A 77 -16.13 4.30 -8.77
CA TRP A 77 -17.21 4.48 -7.81
C TRP A 77 -18.56 4.78 -8.45
N ALA A 78 -18.60 5.20 -9.71
CA ALA A 78 -19.84 5.66 -10.35
C ALA A 78 -20.65 4.50 -10.96
N THR A 79 -19.99 3.43 -11.38
CA THR A 79 -20.65 2.34 -12.11
C THR A 79 -20.97 1.14 -11.23
N CYS A 80 -22.22 0.70 -11.25
CA CYS A 80 -22.62 -0.63 -10.80
C CYS A 80 -22.60 -1.61 -12.00
N THR A 81 -22.14 -2.85 -11.79
CA THR A 81 -22.27 -3.92 -12.80
C THR A 81 -23.68 -4.54 -12.72
N PRO A 82 -24.14 -5.25 -13.76
CA PRO A 82 -25.39 -6.02 -13.70
C PRO A 82 -25.43 -7.02 -12.53
N ASP A 83 -24.28 -7.56 -12.14
CA ASP A 83 -24.13 -8.49 -11.00
C ASP A 83 -24.03 -7.77 -9.64
N CYS A 84 -24.08 -6.43 -9.62
CA CYS A 84 -23.98 -5.65 -8.39
C CYS A 84 -25.32 -5.67 -7.64
N TYR A 85 -25.44 -6.58 -6.69
CA TYR A 85 -26.62 -6.72 -5.82
C TYR A 85 -26.63 -5.72 -4.64
N HIS A 86 -25.57 -4.94 -4.45
CA HIS A 86 -25.48 -3.98 -3.35
C HIS A 86 -26.27 -2.71 -3.68
N ARG A 87 -27.01 -2.20 -2.69
CA ARG A 87 -27.55 -0.84 -2.76
C ARG A 87 -26.40 0.16 -2.87
N PRO A 88 -26.48 1.17 -3.77
CA PRO A 88 -25.53 2.29 -3.76
C PRO A 88 -25.43 2.92 -2.38
N ARG A 89 -24.27 3.48 -2.06
CA ARG A 89 -24.12 4.32 -0.87
C ARG A 89 -25.03 5.55 -0.98
N GLU A 90 -25.28 6.22 0.14
CA GLU A 90 -26.09 7.44 0.17
C GLU A 90 -25.56 8.53 -0.77
N ASP A 91 -24.25 8.55 -1.01
CA ASP A 91 -23.57 9.45 -1.93
C ASP A 91 -23.48 8.93 -3.39
N GLY A 92 -24.26 7.90 -3.72
CA GLY A 92 -24.32 7.31 -5.06
C GLY A 92 -23.17 6.37 -5.42
N ARG A 93 -22.16 6.21 -4.56
CA ARG A 93 -21.01 5.36 -4.87
C ARG A 93 -21.34 3.86 -4.80
N CYS A 94 -20.83 3.11 -5.77
CA CYS A 94 -20.90 1.65 -5.81
C CYS A 94 -20.02 1.02 -4.71
N PRO A 95 -20.58 0.26 -3.75
CA PRO A 95 -19.80 -0.39 -2.71
C PRO A 95 -18.80 -1.44 -3.23
N ALA A 96 -19.10 -2.04 -4.39
CA ALA A 96 -18.27 -3.05 -5.03
C ALA A 96 -17.08 -2.47 -5.81
N ALA A 97 -16.99 -1.16 -6.00
CA ALA A 97 -15.92 -0.51 -6.76
C ALA A 97 -14.51 -0.86 -6.25
N GLY A 98 -14.29 -0.68 -4.94
CA GLY A 98 -13.01 -1.01 -4.29
C GLY A 98 -12.64 -2.50 -4.43
N PRO A 99 -13.53 -3.43 -4.05
CA PRO A 99 -13.31 -4.87 -4.21
C PRO A 99 -13.09 -5.33 -5.66
N ARG A 100 -13.82 -4.77 -6.64
CA ARG A 100 -13.61 -5.09 -8.07
C ARG A 100 -12.20 -4.69 -8.51
N ARG A 101 -11.78 -3.47 -8.20
CA ARG A 101 -10.44 -2.99 -8.52
C ARG A 101 -9.35 -3.79 -7.79
N ASN A 102 -9.56 -4.22 -6.53
CA ASN A 102 -8.63 -5.15 -5.87
C ASN A 102 -8.46 -6.45 -6.67
N ALA A 103 -9.58 -7.01 -7.16
CA ALA A 103 -9.55 -8.24 -7.94
C ALA A 103 -8.82 -8.04 -9.27
N GLU A 104 -9.00 -6.89 -9.93
CA GLU A 104 -8.29 -6.53 -11.16
C GLU A 104 -6.77 -6.46 -10.95
N MET A 105 -6.30 -5.71 -9.94
CA MET A 105 -4.86 -5.60 -9.65
C MET A 105 -4.22 -6.97 -9.39
N VAL A 106 -4.90 -7.82 -8.61
CA VAL A 106 -4.45 -9.19 -8.28
C VAL A 106 -4.48 -10.10 -9.51
N ALA A 107 -5.53 -10.02 -10.34
CA ALA A 107 -5.66 -10.84 -11.54
C ALA A 107 -4.59 -10.53 -12.59
N LEU A 108 -4.08 -9.30 -12.62
CA LEU A 108 -2.92 -8.92 -13.46
C LEU A 108 -1.59 -9.53 -12.98
N GLY A 109 -1.56 -10.14 -11.78
CA GLY A 109 -0.42 -10.89 -11.23
C GLY A 109 0.67 -9.99 -10.63
N ALA A 110 1.26 -10.37 -9.50
CA ALA A 110 2.34 -9.61 -8.87
C ALA A 110 3.34 -10.56 -8.22
N ASP A 111 4.58 -10.12 -8.06
CA ASP A 111 5.62 -10.89 -7.38
C ASP A 111 5.49 -10.75 -5.86
N LEU A 112 5.04 -9.58 -5.40
CA LEU A 112 4.90 -9.25 -3.99
C LEU A 112 3.69 -8.34 -3.75
N VAL A 113 3.00 -8.55 -2.62
CA VAL A 113 1.96 -7.65 -2.11
C VAL A 113 2.40 -7.09 -0.76
N LEU A 114 2.62 -5.79 -0.70
CA LEU A 114 2.89 -5.04 0.52
C LEU A 114 1.58 -4.46 1.05
N ALA A 115 1.14 -4.96 2.21
CA ALA A 115 -0.16 -4.63 2.78
C ALA A 115 -0.04 -3.88 4.11
N PHE A 116 -0.73 -2.73 4.19
CA PHE A 116 -0.66 -1.78 5.31
C PHE A 116 -2.03 -1.61 6.01
N PRO A 117 -2.54 -2.62 6.74
CA PRO A 117 -3.77 -2.49 7.53
C PRO A 117 -3.52 -1.69 8.82
N LEU A 118 -4.58 -1.15 9.43
CA LEU A 118 -4.50 -0.63 10.79
C LEU A 118 -4.35 -1.77 11.80
N ALA A 119 -3.71 -1.49 12.94
CA ALA A 119 -3.68 -2.41 14.07
C ALA A 119 -5.10 -2.70 14.62
N GLY A 120 -5.30 -3.91 15.15
CA GLY A 120 -6.56 -4.35 15.74
C GLY A 120 -7.51 -5.01 14.73
N ASP A 121 -8.82 -4.79 14.91
CA ASP A 121 -9.86 -5.50 14.14
C ASP A 121 -9.75 -5.24 12.63
N ARG A 122 -9.79 -6.34 11.84
CA ARG A 122 -9.83 -6.32 10.36
C ARG A 122 -10.89 -5.40 9.79
N LYS A 123 -12.01 -5.20 10.50
CA LYS A 123 -13.10 -4.30 10.12
C LYS A 123 -12.65 -2.85 9.94
N ARG A 124 -11.55 -2.44 10.59
CA ARG A 124 -10.95 -1.11 10.44
C ARG A 124 -10.24 -0.92 9.10
N SER A 125 -9.86 -2.02 8.43
CA SER A 125 -9.15 -2.02 7.15
C SER A 125 -9.75 -3.01 6.16
N ARG A 126 -11.10 -3.07 6.09
CA ARG A 126 -11.84 -4.02 5.25
C ARG A 126 -11.36 -4.08 3.79
N GLY A 127 -11.12 -2.91 3.17
CA GLY A 127 -10.66 -2.86 1.79
C GLY A 127 -9.24 -3.41 1.59
N THR A 128 -8.37 -3.21 2.58
CA THR A 128 -7.00 -3.77 2.59
C THR A 128 -7.05 -5.27 2.74
N TYR A 129 -7.82 -5.76 3.72
CA TYR A 129 -7.99 -7.18 3.96
C TYR A 129 -8.69 -7.92 2.81
N ASP A 130 -9.64 -7.28 2.12
CA ASP A 130 -10.20 -7.80 0.87
C ASP A 130 -9.14 -8.00 -0.22
N CYS A 131 -8.13 -7.12 -0.31
CA CYS A 131 -7.00 -7.30 -1.23
C CYS A 131 -6.09 -8.44 -0.79
N ILE A 132 -5.74 -8.49 0.51
CA ILE A 132 -4.93 -9.55 1.11
C ILE A 132 -5.55 -10.92 0.84
N ASP A 133 -6.86 -11.06 1.10
CA ASP A 133 -7.57 -12.34 0.94
C ASP A 133 -7.58 -12.79 -0.54
N LYS A 134 -7.72 -11.85 -1.48
CA LYS A 134 -7.64 -12.14 -2.92
C LYS A 134 -6.24 -12.51 -3.37
N ALA A 135 -5.22 -11.80 -2.91
CA ALA A 135 -3.83 -12.11 -3.21
C ALA A 135 -3.44 -13.49 -2.68
N ALA A 136 -3.85 -13.82 -1.46
CA ALA A 136 -3.66 -15.14 -0.87
C ALA A 136 -4.38 -16.25 -1.66
N ALA A 137 -5.61 -16.00 -2.10
CA ALA A 137 -6.36 -16.94 -2.96
C ALA A 137 -5.70 -17.14 -4.34
N ALA A 138 -4.98 -16.13 -4.84
CA ALA A 138 -4.17 -16.20 -6.05
C ALA A 138 -2.73 -16.71 -5.82
N LEU A 139 -2.40 -17.16 -4.60
CA LEU A 139 -1.08 -17.68 -4.20
C LEU A 139 0.07 -16.67 -4.39
N LEU A 140 -0.23 -15.37 -4.30
CA LEU A 140 0.79 -14.33 -4.30
C LEU A 140 1.47 -14.23 -2.93
N VAL A 141 2.73 -13.81 -2.90
CA VAL A 141 3.44 -13.51 -1.63
C VAL A 141 2.84 -12.23 -1.04
N VAL A 142 2.44 -12.29 0.23
CA VAL A 142 1.84 -11.14 0.93
C VAL A 142 2.61 -10.86 2.21
N GLU A 143 3.12 -9.64 2.32
CA GLU A 143 3.73 -9.10 3.53
C GLU A 143 2.78 -8.09 4.16
N ILE A 144 2.58 -8.21 5.48
CA ILE A 144 1.64 -7.38 6.22
C ILE A 144 2.40 -6.58 7.27
N GLN A 145 2.36 -5.26 7.14
CA GLN A 145 2.91 -4.33 8.10
C GLN A 145 1.80 -3.54 8.79
N THR A 146 1.69 -3.72 10.10
CA THR A 146 0.87 -2.85 10.95
C THR A 146 1.60 -1.55 11.25
N PRO A 147 0.90 -0.43 11.54
CA PRO A 147 1.54 0.86 11.74
C PRO A 147 2.62 0.79 12.82
N SER A 148 3.85 1.17 12.47
CA SER A 148 4.88 1.36 13.48
C SER A 148 4.46 2.52 14.38
N MET A 149 4.33 2.26 15.68
CA MET A 149 4.22 3.36 16.64
C MET A 149 5.63 3.86 16.91
N MET A 150 6.14 4.75 16.06
CA MET A 150 7.35 5.50 16.37
C MET A 150 6.97 6.93 16.74
N PRO A 151 6.98 7.30 18.04
CA PRO A 151 7.02 8.70 18.39
C PRO A 151 8.31 9.27 17.79
N ARG A 152 8.21 10.32 16.98
CA ARG A 152 9.39 11.12 16.62
C ARG A 152 9.85 11.81 17.90
N PHE A 153 10.89 11.27 18.52
CA PHE A 153 11.61 11.94 19.59
C PHE A 153 12.68 12.82 18.95
N THR A 154 12.72 14.06 19.38
CA THR A 154 13.86 14.94 19.15
C THR A 154 14.96 14.62 20.16
N VAL A 155 16.20 15.02 19.87
CA VAL A 155 17.31 14.96 20.84
C VAL A 155 16.98 15.76 22.12
N GLY A 156 16.02 16.70 22.06
CA GLY A 156 15.51 17.38 23.25
C GLY A 156 14.69 16.47 24.16
N ASP A 157 13.88 15.59 23.59
CA ASP A 157 12.93 14.74 24.32
C ASP A 157 13.62 13.63 25.13
N ILE A 158 14.80 13.18 24.69
CA ILE A 158 15.64 12.24 25.46
C ILE A 158 16.32 12.90 26.67
N GLY A 159 16.46 14.23 26.68
CA GLY A 159 17.10 14.99 27.75
C GLY A 159 16.23 15.15 29.00
N GLU A 160 14.90 15.21 28.85
CA GLU A 160 13.95 15.27 29.96
C GLU A 160 13.75 13.91 30.63
N ALA A 161 13.67 12.82 29.87
CA ALA A 161 13.48 11.47 30.41
C ALA A 161 14.63 10.99 31.32
N VAL A 162 15.84 11.51 31.15
CA VAL A 162 17.00 11.19 32.00
C VAL A 162 17.00 11.99 33.31
N ARG A 163 16.24 13.09 33.40
CA ARG A 163 16.22 13.98 34.58
C ARG A 163 15.18 13.57 35.63
N ASP A 164 14.07 12.97 35.21
CA ASP A 164 12.98 12.53 36.10
C ASP A 164 13.18 11.12 36.70
N GLY A 165 14.30 10.47 36.43
CA GLY A 165 14.71 9.19 37.04
C GLY A 165 15.50 9.33 38.35
N ARG A 166 15.13 10.23 39.27
CA ARG A 166 15.70 10.31 40.63
C ARG A 166 14.64 10.28 41.71
#